data_AF-A0A2V0NJN3-F1
#
_entry.id   AF-A0A2V0NJN3-F1
#
_cell.length_a   1.000
_cell.length_b   1.000
_cell.length_c   1.000
_cell.angle_alpha   90.00
_cell.angle_beta   90.00
_cell.angle_gamma   90.00
#
_symmetry.space_group_name_H-M   'P 1'
#
loop_
_entity.id
_entity.type
_entity.pdbx_description
1 polymer ?
#
loop_
_entity_poly.entity_id
_entity_poly.type
_entity_poly.pdbx_seq_one_letter_code
_entity_poly.pdbx_strand_id
1 'polypeptide(L)'
;MDLAVTLPLAVLLALQCLVSAGLLLPRAASKHVAGLLAGLNASTGARSALLTVAGAVAAMTLSACVQLVGVVDTLKGQQFGDRALALTVEQLRALLVVAMGTSNLVLLFLCRALAAEQIAGDRAKLNLDVLQRQAKGLQAEYARATGAAASGAAPGGDEAARLRGRVDALIREKGALQETVDEALAAKKGALAQVEAISAQSKGLEREYDRLLSEHDALRRDHAQATGGRLPAGGGGSKKAE
;
A
#
# COMPACT_ATOMS: atom_id res chain seq x y z
N MET A 1 19.46 -8.78 -21.78
CA MET A 1 18.37 -8.12 -21.03
C MET A 1 18.39 -6.66 -21.41
N ASP A 2 17.29 -6.09 -21.89
CA ASP A 2 17.22 -4.64 -22.08
C ASP A 2 17.10 -3.97 -20.72
N LEU A 3 18.27 -3.71 -20.15
CA LEU A 3 18.45 -2.94 -18.91
C LEU A 3 17.76 -1.57 -19.00
N ALA A 4 17.56 -1.04 -20.21
CA ALA A 4 16.96 0.27 -20.43
C ALA A 4 15.54 0.42 -19.84
N VAL A 5 14.71 -0.62 -19.86
CA VAL A 5 13.30 -0.54 -19.39
C VAL A 5 13.11 -1.16 -18.01
N THR A 6 13.84 -2.22 -17.71
CA THR A 6 13.70 -2.96 -16.44
C THR A 6 14.37 -2.24 -15.27
N LEU A 7 15.53 -1.60 -15.50
CA LEU A 7 16.26 -0.87 -14.47
C LEU A 7 15.47 0.32 -13.90
N PRO A 8 14.86 1.23 -14.68
CA PRO A 8 14.10 2.33 -14.11
C PRO A 8 12.87 1.85 -13.31
N LEU A 9 12.19 0.80 -13.75
CA LEU A 9 11.07 0.21 -13.00
C LEU A 9 11.52 -0.41 -11.67
N ALA A 10 12.68 -1.08 -11.66
CA ALA A 10 13.25 -1.65 -10.45
C ALA A 10 13.70 -0.57 -9.46
N VAL A 11 14.32 0.52 -9.95
CA VAL A 11 14.72 1.67 -9.12
C VAL A 11 13.50 2.36 -8.53
N LEU A 12 12.45 2.59 -9.34
CA LEU A 12 11.18 3.15 -8.86
C LEU A 12 10.55 2.26 -7.78
N LEU A 13 10.53 0.94 -8.01
CA LEU A 13 9.97 -0.01 -7.05
C LEU A 13 10.75 0.01 -5.74
N ALA A 14 12.08 0.01 -5.80
CA ALA A 14 12.93 0.09 -4.61
C ALA A 14 12.70 1.38 -3.81
N LEU A 15 12.63 2.53 -4.50
CA LEU A 15 12.31 3.81 -3.87
C LEU A 15 10.92 3.79 -3.22
N GLN A 16 9.91 3.24 -3.90
CA GLN A 16 8.56 3.13 -3.37
C GLN A 16 8.49 2.18 -2.17
N CYS A 17 9.22 1.07 -2.18
CA CYS A 17 9.34 0.17 -1.04
C CYS A 17 9.98 0.87 0.17
N LEU A 18 11.02 1.68 -0.04
CA LEU A 18 11.65 2.46 1.03
C LEU A 18 10.69 3.50 1.61
N VAL A 19 9.93 4.21 0.76
CA VAL A 19 8.91 5.16 1.21
C VAL A 19 7.79 4.45 1.98
N SER A 20 7.31 3.31 1.47
CA SER A 20 6.28 2.49 2.12
C SER A 20 6.75 1.99 3.49
N ALA A 21 7.97 1.46 3.58
CA ALA A 21 8.56 1.04 4.84
C ALA A 21 8.69 2.21 5.83
N GLY A 22 9.08 3.38 5.34
CA GLY A 22 9.13 4.61 6.14
C GLY A 22 7.77 5.03 6.71
N LEU A 23 6.69 4.80 5.97
CA LEU A 23 5.32 5.07 6.44
C LEU A 23 4.81 4.03 7.45
N LEU A 24 5.35 2.81 7.43
CA LEU A 24 5.01 1.75 8.39
C LEU A 24 5.78 1.87 9.72
N LEU A 25 6.83 2.70 9.78
CA LEU A 25 7.57 2.96 11.01
C LEU A 25 6.71 3.64 12.10
N PRO A 26 7.11 3.55 13.37
CA PRO A 26 6.42 4.22 14.47
C PRO A 26 6.21 5.72 14.20
N ARG A 27 5.05 6.24 14.62
CA ARG A 27 4.53 7.58 14.29
C ARG A 27 5.51 8.75 14.44
N ALA A 28 6.53 8.64 15.30
CA ALA A 28 7.54 9.70 15.45
C ALA A 28 8.40 9.85 14.18
N ALA A 29 8.79 8.75 13.54
CA ALA A 29 9.59 8.75 12.33
C ALA A 29 8.73 8.95 11.06
N SER A 30 7.52 8.40 11.03
CA SER A 30 6.64 8.47 9.86
C SER A 30 6.15 9.90 9.56
N LYS A 31 6.11 10.79 10.56
CA LYS A 31 5.68 12.20 10.40
C LYS A 31 6.46 12.96 9.35
N HIS A 32 7.78 12.77 9.28
CA HIS A 32 8.61 13.48 8.31
C HIS A 32 8.32 12.98 6.88
N VAL A 33 8.14 11.67 6.72
CA VAL A 33 7.81 11.05 5.43
C VAL A 33 6.41 11.45 4.98
N ALA A 34 5.43 11.38 5.88
CA ALA A 34 4.05 11.80 5.62
C ALA A 34 3.97 13.31 5.31
N GLY A 35 4.74 14.14 6.02
CA GLY A 35 4.83 15.58 5.76
C GLY A 35 5.46 15.90 4.40
N LEU A 36 6.53 15.20 4.01
CA LEU A 36 7.13 15.33 2.68
C LEU A 36 6.14 14.93 1.58
N LEU A 37 5.44 13.79 1.76
CA LEU A 37 4.39 13.36 0.83
C LEU A 37 3.22 14.34 0.77
N ALA A 38 2.82 14.90 1.90
CA ALA A 38 1.79 15.94 1.97
C ALA A 38 2.22 17.19 1.20
N GLY A 39 3.46 17.64 1.40
CA GLY A 39 4.05 18.79 0.70
C GLY A 39 4.13 18.57 -0.81
N LEU A 40 4.56 17.39 -1.24
CA LEU A 40 4.55 17.00 -2.65
C LEU A 40 3.12 16.97 -3.23
N ASN A 41 2.12 16.61 -2.43
CA ASN A 41 0.75 16.54 -2.89
C ASN A 41 0.04 17.91 -2.88
N ALA A 42 0.49 18.83 -2.02
CA ALA A 42 0.02 20.21 -1.95
C ALA A 42 0.56 21.06 -3.10
N SER A 43 1.76 20.76 -3.60
CA SER A 43 2.32 21.41 -4.79
C SER A 43 1.65 20.88 -6.05
N THR A 44 0.98 21.76 -6.80
CA THR A 44 0.36 21.44 -8.09
C THR A 44 1.37 20.86 -9.08
N GLY A 45 2.61 21.36 -9.06
CA GLY A 45 3.69 20.88 -9.92
C GLY A 45 4.21 19.49 -9.54
N ALA A 46 4.33 19.19 -8.25
CA ALA A 46 4.72 17.84 -7.83
C ALA A 46 3.59 16.83 -8.05
N ARG A 47 2.33 17.25 -7.87
CA ARG A 47 1.16 16.43 -8.21
C ARG A 47 1.08 16.11 -9.69
N SER A 48 1.33 17.08 -10.58
CA SER A 48 1.37 16.82 -12.02
C SER A 48 2.54 15.89 -12.39
N ALA A 49 3.73 16.10 -11.84
CA ALA A 49 4.87 15.22 -12.05
C ALA A 49 4.58 13.77 -11.62
N LEU A 50 3.96 13.57 -10.45
CA LEU A 50 3.55 12.24 -9.97
C LEU A 50 2.51 11.59 -10.91
N LEU A 51 1.52 12.35 -11.38
CA LEU A 51 0.53 11.84 -12.33
C LEU A 51 1.15 11.50 -13.68
N THR A 52 2.13 12.28 -14.15
CA THR A 52 2.88 11.98 -15.37
C THR A 52 3.68 10.70 -15.23
N VAL A 53 4.38 10.51 -14.10
CA VAL A 53 5.11 9.26 -13.83
C VAL A 53 4.15 8.07 -13.74
N ALA A 54 3.04 8.22 -13.02
CA ALA A 54 2.01 7.18 -12.92
C ALA A 54 1.42 6.86 -14.31
N GLY A 55 1.15 7.87 -15.14
CA GLY A 55 0.66 7.71 -16.50
C GLY A 55 1.67 6.99 -17.40
N ALA A 56 2.97 7.33 -17.30
CA ALA A 56 4.03 6.65 -18.03
C ALA A 56 4.15 5.17 -17.63
N VAL A 57 4.14 4.88 -16.32
CA VAL A 57 4.17 3.49 -15.82
C VAL A 57 2.92 2.73 -16.26
N ALA A 58 1.74 3.35 -16.21
CA ALA A 58 0.51 2.75 -16.69
C ALA A 58 0.55 2.46 -18.20
N ALA A 59 1.05 3.38 -19.01
CA ALA A 59 1.20 3.18 -20.45
C ALA A 59 2.19 2.04 -20.77
N MET A 60 3.33 1.98 -20.07
CA MET A 60 4.29 0.87 -20.20
C MET A 60 3.66 -0.47 -19.80
N THR A 61 2.92 -0.49 -18.68
CA THR A 61 2.23 -1.69 -18.20
C THR A 61 1.18 -2.15 -19.21
N LEU A 62 0.36 -1.22 -19.74
CA LEU A 62 -0.67 -1.51 -20.73
C LEU A 62 -0.05 -2.05 -22.03
N SER A 63 1.04 -1.45 -22.49
CA SER A 63 1.78 -1.91 -23.67
C SER A 63 2.27 -3.36 -23.49
N ALA A 64 2.84 -3.68 -22.33
CA ALA A 64 3.28 -5.03 -22.00
C ALA A 64 2.08 -6.01 -21.88
N CYS A 65 0.93 -5.58 -21.38
CA CYS A 65 -0.29 -6.37 -21.38
C CYS A 65 -0.77 -6.70 -22.81
N VAL A 66 -0.74 -5.74 -23.74
CA VAL A 66 -1.11 -5.97 -25.14
C VAL A 66 -0.19 -7.00 -25.79
N GLN A 67 1.11 -6.95 -25.51
CA GLN A 67 2.07 -7.96 -25.98
C GLN A 67 1.76 -9.36 -25.41
N LEU A 68 1.41 -9.43 -24.12
CA LEU A 68 0.99 -10.68 -23.47
C LEU A 68 -0.30 -11.26 -24.04
N VAL A 69 -1.27 -10.43 -24.41
CA VAL A 69 -2.50 -10.90 -25.07
C VAL A 69 -2.19 -11.55 -26.42
N GLY A 70 -1.35 -10.91 -27.25
CA GLY A 70 -0.92 -11.50 -28.53
C GLY A 70 -0.18 -12.83 -28.35
N VAL A 71 0.61 -12.96 -27.29
CA VAL A 71 1.25 -14.23 -26.90
C VAL A 71 0.21 -15.29 -26.53
N VAL A 72 -0.80 -14.95 -25.73
CA VAL A 72 -1.85 -15.90 -25.33
C VAL A 72 -2.62 -16.41 -26.55
N ASP A 73 -2.91 -15.53 -27.52
CA ASP A 73 -3.63 -15.94 -28.72
C ASP A 73 -2.79 -16.82 -29.66
N THR A 74 -1.48 -16.60 -29.73
CA THR A 74 -0.56 -17.52 -30.45
C THR A 74 -0.42 -18.88 -29.76
N LEU A 75 -0.44 -18.91 -28.42
CA LEU A 75 -0.39 -20.14 -27.63
C LEU A 75 -1.66 -20.99 -27.78
N LYS A 76 -2.85 -20.38 -27.86
CA LYS A 76 -4.11 -21.11 -28.11
C LYS A 76 -4.13 -21.86 -29.44
N GLY A 77 -3.36 -21.39 -30.43
CA GLY A 77 -3.24 -22.01 -31.75
C GLY A 77 -2.21 -23.15 -31.85
N GLN A 78 -1.28 -23.25 -30.90
CA GLN A 78 -0.30 -24.33 -30.86
C GLN A 78 -0.76 -25.45 -29.92
N GLN A 79 -0.83 -26.69 -30.43
CA GLN A 79 -1.14 -27.85 -29.59
C GLN A 79 -0.14 -27.92 -28.43
N PHE A 80 -0.67 -28.01 -27.20
CA PHE A 80 0.01 -28.01 -25.90
C PHE A 80 0.98 -29.20 -25.66
N GLY A 81 1.71 -29.67 -26.67
CA GLY A 81 2.74 -30.70 -26.48
C GLY A 81 4.06 -30.06 -26.06
N ASP A 82 4.57 -30.40 -24.86
CA ASP A 82 5.88 -30.13 -24.20
C ASP A 82 6.53 -28.73 -24.29
N ARG A 83 6.24 -27.93 -25.32
CA ARG A 83 6.64 -26.55 -25.53
C ARG A 83 5.75 -25.54 -24.79
N ALA A 84 4.61 -25.97 -24.23
CA ALA A 84 3.71 -25.10 -23.47
C ALA A 84 4.35 -24.52 -22.19
N LEU A 85 5.41 -25.15 -21.68
CA LEU A 85 6.16 -24.69 -20.50
C LEU A 85 7.39 -23.84 -20.85
N ALA A 86 7.80 -23.80 -22.11
CA ALA A 86 8.91 -22.98 -22.56
C ALA A 86 8.41 -21.58 -22.93
N LEU A 87 7.98 -20.81 -21.91
CA LEU A 87 7.78 -19.38 -22.06
C LEU A 87 9.03 -18.80 -22.70
N THR A 88 8.88 -18.13 -23.84
CA THR A 88 10.03 -17.52 -24.49
C THR A 88 10.59 -16.43 -23.58
N VAL A 89 11.89 -16.16 -23.72
CA VAL A 89 12.56 -15.10 -22.93
C VAL A 89 11.83 -13.76 -23.08
N GLU A 90 11.19 -13.50 -24.22
CA GLU A 90 10.37 -12.31 -24.46
C GLU A 90 9.06 -12.31 -23.66
N GLN A 91 8.38 -13.45 -23.54
CA GLN A 91 7.15 -13.59 -22.75
C GLN A 91 7.42 -13.41 -21.26
N LEU A 92 8.51 -14.01 -20.76
CA LEU A 92 8.94 -13.83 -19.37
C LEU A 92 9.27 -12.36 -19.06
N ARG A 93 9.87 -11.65 -20.03
CA ARG A 93 10.14 -10.19 -19.91
C ARG A 93 8.86 -9.38 -19.86
N ALA A 94 7.90 -9.64 -20.74
CA ALA A 94 6.61 -8.94 -20.73
C ALA A 94 5.89 -9.16 -19.40
N LEU A 95 5.87 -10.40 -18.89
CA LEU A 95 5.30 -10.74 -17.58
C LEU A 95 5.99 -9.98 -16.44
N LEU A 96 7.32 -9.92 -16.44
CA LEU A 96 8.08 -9.18 -15.42
C LEU A 96 7.77 -7.68 -15.47
N VAL A 97 7.69 -7.08 -16.67
CA VAL A 97 7.34 -5.66 -16.83
C VAL A 97 5.94 -5.38 -16.34
N VAL A 98 4.96 -6.25 -16.64
CA VAL A 98 3.59 -6.12 -16.12
C VAL A 98 3.57 -6.25 -14.59
N ALA A 99 4.25 -7.25 -14.03
CA ALA A 99 4.29 -7.46 -12.58
C ALA A 99 4.94 -6.27 -11.85
N MET A 100 6.08 -5.77 -12.34
CA MET A 100 6.73 -4.60 -11.76
C MET A 100 5.91 -3.32 -11.95
N GLY A 101 5.31 -3.12 -13.14
CA GLY A 101 4.51 -1.94 -13.45
C GLY A 101 3.24 -1.87 -12.59
N THR A 102 2.50 -2.98 -12.48
CA THR A 102 1.32 -3.09 -11.61
C THR A 102 1.70 -2.89 -10.14
N SER A 103 2.78 -3.51 -9.66
CA SER A 103 3.26 -3.33 -8.29
C SER A 103 3.60 -1.87 -8.00
N ASN A 104 4.27 -1.19 -8.93
CA ASN A 104 4.60 0.24 -8.79
C ASN A 104 3.35 1.13 -8.72
N LEU A 105 2.33 0.84 -9.51
CA LEU A 105 1.07 1.60 -9.48
C LEU A 105 0.34 1.38 -8.15
N VAL A 106 0.23 0.12 -7.70
CA VAL A 106 -0.42 -0.24 -6.44
C VAL A 106 0.29 0.44 -5.27
N LEU A 107 1.61 0.35 -5.18
CA LEU A 107 2.38 0.99 -4.11
C LEU A 107 2.24 2.52 -4.13
N LEU A 108 2.22 3.15 -5.31
CA LEU A 108 2.03 4.60 -5.43
C LEU A 108 0.67 5.03 -4.88
N PHE A 109 -0.41 4.35 -5.25
CA PHE A 109 -1.76 4.65 -4.74
C PHE A 109 -1.89 4.33 -3.24
N LEU A 110 -1.32 3.21 -2.79
CA LEU A 110 -1.33 2.81 -1.40
C LEU A 110 -0.56 3.80 -0.52
N CYS A 111 0.64 4.24 -0.93
CA CYS A 111 1.40 5.28 -0.24
C CYS A 111 0.60 6.58 -0.12
N ARG A 112 -0.10 6.98 -1.19
CA ARG A 112 -0.92 8.19 -1.20
C ARG A 112 -2.11 8.08 -0.24
N ALA A 113 -2.81 6.95 -0.26
CA ALA A 113 -3.93 6.69 0.65
C ALA A 113 -3.46 6.65 2.11
N LEU A 114 -2.37 5.93 2.39
CA LEU A 114 -1.78 5.82 3.72
C LEU A 114 -1.33 7.17 4.27
N ALA A 115 -0.69 8.00 3.45
CA ALA A 115 -0.31 9.36 3.83
C ALA A 115 -1.52 10.24 4.15
N ALA A 116 -2.60 10.15 3.35
CA ALA A 116 -3.83 10.90 3.59
C ALA A 116 -4.49 10.50 4.93
N GLU A 117 -4.57 9.20 5.20
CA GLU A 117 -5.09 8.65 6.46
C GLU A 117 -4.24 9.07 7.67
N GLN A 118 -2.90 9.05 7.54
CA GLN A 118 -2.02 9.51 8.63
C GLN A 118 -2.25 10.99 8.97
N ILE A 119 -2.40 11.85 7.96
CA ILE A 119 -2.68 13.28 8.15
C ILE A 119 -4.06 13.49 8.79
N ALA A 120 -5.08 12.74 8.35
CA ALA A 120 -6.42 12.80 8.93
C ALA A 120 -6.39 12.38 10.41
N GLY A 121 -5.70 11.30 10.74
CA GLY A 121 -5.51 10.84 12.11
C GLY A 121 -4.77 11.86 12.98
N ASP A 122 -3.74 12.53 12.46
CA ASP A 122 -3.03 13.57 13.20
C ASP A 122 -3.91 14.80 13.47
N ARG A 123 -4.75 15.21 12.51
CA ARG A 123 -5.74 16.29 12.71
C ARG A 123 -6.78 15.92 13.75
N ALA A 124 -7.32 14.70 13.69
CA ALA A 124 -8.28 14.21 14.67
C ALA A 124 -7.69 14.22 16.09
N LYS A 125 -6.42 13.82 16.24
CA LYS A 125 -5.71 13.86 17.52
C LYS A 125 -5.54 15.29 18.04
N LEU A 126 -5.13 16.23 17.19
CA LEU A 126 -5.01 17.63 17.57
C LEU A 126 -6.36 18.23 18.02
N ASN A 127 -7.43 17.92 17.29
CA ASN A 127 -8.77 18.37 17.66
C ASN A 127 -9.20 17.81 19.03
N LEU A 128 -8.93 16.53 19.28
CA LEU A 128 -9.21 15.90 20.57
C LEU A 128 -8.40 16.56 21.70
N ASP A 129 -7.12 16.85 21.49
CA ASP A 129 -6.28 17.55 22.48
C ASP A 129 -6.80 18.97 22.77
N VAL A 130 -7.29 19.69 21.75
CA VAL A 130 -7.90 21.01 21.90
C VAL A 130 -9.21 20.93 22.68
N LEU A 131 -10.10 20.00 22.31
CA LEU A 131 -11.38 19.78 23.02
C LEU A 131 -11.16 19.36 24.46
N GLN A 132 -10.16 18.51 24.75
CA GLN A 132 -9.79 18.16 26.11
C GLN A 132 -9.30 19.37 26.92
N ARG A 133 -8.50 20.26 26.31
CA ARG A 133 -8.08 21.51 26.97
C ARG A 133 -9.25 22.45 27.22
N GLN A 134 -10.17 22.59 26.26
CA GLN A 134 -11.39 23.39 26.42
C GLN A 134 -12.30 22.83 27.51
N ALA A 135 -12.51 21.51 27.54
CA ALA A 135 -13.30 20.85 28.58
C ALA A 135 -12.70 21.06 29.97
N LYS A 136 -11.36 20.96 30.12
CA LYS A 136 -10.65 21.27 31.37
C LYS A 136 -10.79 22.74 31.76
N GLY A 137 -10.71 23.66 30.81
CA GLY A 137 -10.92 25.09 31.03
C GLY A 137 -12.32 25.38 31.56
N LEU A 138 -13.35 24.85 30.90
CA LEU A 138 -14.74 24.97 31.32
C LEU A 138 -15.01 24.31 32.67
N GLN A 139 -14.40 23.17 32.97
CA GLN A 139 -14.51 22.52 34.27
C GLN A 139 -13.92 23.40 35.38
N ALA A 140 -12.78 24.07 35.12
CA ALA A 140 -12.18 25.00 36.06
C ALA A 140 -13.03 26.27 36.26
N GLU A 141 -13.61 26.81 35.18
CA GLU A 141 -14.55 27.94 35.26
C GLU A 141 -15.82 27.57 36.03
N TYR A 142 -16.39 26.39 35.78
CA TYR A 142 -17.54 25.88 36.52
C TYR A 142 -17.22 25.72 38.01
N ALA A 143 -16.06 25.17 38.36
CA ALA A 143 -15.61 25.06 39.74
C ALA A 143 -15.45 26.44 40.42
N ARG A 144 -14.94 27.45 39.70
CA ARG A 144 -14.85 28.83 40.21
C ARG A 144 -16.23 29.47 40.38
N ALA A 145 -17.13 29.33 39.41
CA ALA A 145 -18.48 29.91 39.48
C ALA A 145 -19.33 29.28 40.58
N THR A 146 -19.25 27.96 40.75
CA THR A 146 -19.93 27.24 41.84
C THR A 146 -19.29 27.51 43.20
N GLY A 147 -17.97 27.66 43.28
CA GLY A 147 -17.26 28.09 44.48
C GLY A 147 -17.61 29.53 44.90
N ALA A 148 -17.76 30.45 43.94
CA ALA A 148 -18.16 31.84 44.19
C ALA A 148 -19.64 31.97 44.59
N ALA A 149 -20.52 31.11 44.06
CA ALA A 149 -21.93 31.07 44.45
C ALA A 149 -22.12 30.66 45.93
N ALA A 150 -21.20 29.89 46.50
CA ALA A 150 -21.21 29.54 47.93
C ALA A 150 -20.85 30.72 48.86
N SER A 151 -20.23 31.79 48.32
CA SER A 151 -19.86 33.00 49.08
C SER A 151 -20.90 34.13 49.04
N GLY A 152 -22.12 33.87 48.55
CA GLY A 152 -23.27 34.74 48.78
C GLY A 152 -23.28 36.02 47.93
N ALA A 153 -23.59 35.90 46.64
CA ALA A 153 -24.22 36.96 45.85
C ALA A 153 -24.79 36.35 44.55
N ALA A 154 -26.12 36.36 44.41
CA ALA A 154 -26.79 36.00 43.16
C ALA A 154 -26.78 37.22 42.23
N PRO A 155 -26.19 37.09 41.03
CA PRO A 155 -27.00 37.20 39.80
C PRO A 155 -26.44 36.28 38.69
N GLY A 156 -27.19 35.28 38.19
CA GLY A 156 -26.60 34.39 37.18
C GLY A 156 -27.47 33.32 36.52
N GLY A 157 -28.80 33.47 36.51
CA GLY A 157 -29.70 32.45 35.94
C GLY A 157 -29.48 32.18 34.44
N ASP A 158 -29.34 33.24 33.64
CA ASP A 158 -29.20 33.11 32.18
C ASP A 158 -27.81 32.65 31.74
N GLU A 159 -26.77 33.07 32.44
CA GLU A 159 -25.40 32.68 32.12
C GLU A 159 -25.13 31.21 32.52
N ALA A 160 -25.68 30.77 33.64
CA ALA A 160 -25.67 29.37 34.04
C ALA A 160 -26.44 28.47 33.05
N ALA A 161 -27.57 28.94 32.52
CA ALA A 161 -28.33 28.21 31.48
C ALA A 161 -27.55 28.10 30.16
N ARG A 162 -26.88 29.20 29.74
CA ARG A 162 -26.00 29.18 28.56
C ARG A 162 -24.80 28.23 28.72
N LEU A 163 -24.16 28.24 29.87
CA LEU A 163 -23.03 27.35 30.17
C LEU A 163 -23.47 25.89 30.21
N ARG A 164 -24.64 25.58 30.79
CA ARG A 164 -25.22 24.22 30.72
C ARG A 164 -25.45 23.77 29.28
N GLY A 165 -26.07 24.60 28.44
CA GLY A 165 -26.29 24.26 27.03
C GLY A 165 -24.99 23.98 26.27
N ARG A 166 -23.92 24.72 26.58
CA ARG A 166 -22.59 24.51 25.98
C ARG A 166 -21.90 23.23 26.46
N VAL A 167 -22.04 22.91 27.75
CA VAL A 167 -21.57 21.65 28.34
C VAL A 167 -22.31 20.47 27.72
N ASP A 168 -23.64 20.53 27.59
CA ASP A 168 -24.44 19.47 26.97
C ASP A 168 -24.10 19.26 25.48
N ALA A 169 -23.78 20.34 24.76
CA ALA A 169 -23.29 20.27 23.38
C ALA A 169 -21.91 19.59 23.31
N LEU A 170 -20.97 19.97 24.19
CA LEU A 170 -19.63 19.36 24.24
C LEU A 170 -19.67 17.89 24.70
N ILE A 171 -20.59 17.51 25.59
CA ILE A 171 -20.79 16.11 25.98
C ILE A 171 -21.25 15.29 24.77
N ARG A 172 -22.19 15.81 23.98
CA ARG A 172 -22.64 15.17 22.74
C ARG A 172 -21.52 15.07 21.70
N GLU A 173 -20.76 16.14 21.50
CA GLU A 173 -19.64 16.15 20.56
C GLU A 173 -18.54 15.17 20.99
N LYS A 174 -18.22 15.10 22.30
CA LYS A 174 -17.30 14.10 22.86
C LYS A 174 -17.83 12.68 22.61
N GLY A 175 -19.12 12.43 22.79
CA GLY A 175 -19.74 11.13 22.52
C GLY A 175 -19.56 10.70 21.07
N ALA A 176 -19.91 11.58 20.12
CA ALA A 176 -19.74 11.32 18.69
C ALA A 176 -18.26 11.09 18.31
N LEU A 177 -17.34 11.89 18.86
CA LEU A 177 -15.91 11.68 18.64
C LEU A 177 -15.41 10.36 19.24
N GLN A 178 -15.95 9.95 20.38
CA GLN A 178 -15.61 8.65 20.99
C GLN A 178 -16.06 7.49 20.09
N GLU A 179 -17.28 7.56 19.54
CA GLU A 179 -17.80 6.57 18.59
C GLU A 179 -16.92 6.48 17.33
N THR A 180 -16.53 7.63 16.73
CA THR A 180 -15.63 7.62 15.57
C THR A 180 -14.24 7.02 15.88
N VAL A 181 -13.72 7.24 17.10
CA VAL A 181 -12.45 6.61 17.53
C VAL A 181 -12.62 5.10 17.67
N ASP A 182 -13.73 4.65 18.24
CA ASP A 182 -14.01 3.22 18.43
C ASP A 182 -14.22 2.51 17.07
N GLU A 183 -14.91 3.14 16.12
CA GLU A 183 -15.01 2.67 14.74
C GLU A 183 -13.64 2.58 14.06
N ALA A 184 -12.80 3.61 14.19
CA ALA A 184 -11.45 3.61 13.63
C ALA A 184 -10.57 2.51 14.25
N LEU A 185 -10.72 2.23 15.55
CA LEU A 185 -10.03 1.13 16.23
C LEU A 185 -10.51 -0.23 15.74
N ALA A 186 -11.81 -0.41 15.53
CA ALA A 186 -12.37 -1.63 14.96
C ALA A 186 -11.86 -1.86 13.53
N ALA A 187 -11.88 -0.81 12.69
CA ALA A 187 -11.33 -0.86 11.34
C ALA A 187 -9.84 -1.22 11.33
N LYS A 188 -9.05 -0.61 12.23
CA LYS A 188 -7.62 -0.94 12.40
C LYS A 188 -7.41 -2.41 12.76
N LYS A 189 -8.20 -2.95 13.69
CA LYS A 189 -8.12 -4.38 14.06
C LYS A 189 -8.44 -5.28 12.86
N GLY A 190 -9.48 -4.94 12.08
CA GLY A 190 -9.82 -5.66 10.86
C GLY A 190 -8.70 -5.64 9.82
N ALA A 191 -8.08 -4.48 9.60
CA ALA A 191 -6.95 -4.34 8.69
C ALA A 191 -5.72 -5.15 9.14
N LEU A 192 -5.41 -5.18 10.44
CA LEU A 192 -4.32 -6.00 10.96
C LEU A 192 -4.56 -7.50 10.73
N ALA A 193 -5.79 -7.98 10.96
CA ALA A 193 -6.15 -9.37 10.70
C ALA A 193 -6.02 -9.74 9.22
N GLN A 194 -6.37 -8.82 8.31
CA GLN A 194 -6.17 -9.03 6.86
C GLN A 194 -4.69 -9.11 6.49
N VAL A 195 -3.85 -8.24 7.07
CA VAL A 195 -2.38 -8.27 6.85
C VAL A 195 -1.78 -9.59 7.34
N GLU A 196 -2.21 -10.08 8.50
CA GLU A 196 -1.78 -11.39 9.02
C GLU A 196 -2.21 -12.54 8.09
N ALA A 197 -3.44 -12.50 7.57
CA ALA A 197 -3.94 -13.50 6.63
C ALA A 197 -3.13 -13.50 5.31
N ILE A 198 -2.84 -12.32 4.76
CA ILE A 198 -2.00 -12.18 3.56
C ILE A 198 -0.58 -12.69 3.83
N SER A 199 -0.01 -12.38 4.99
CA SER A 199 1.32 -12.89 5.38
C SER A 199 1.34 -14.41 5.46
N ALA A 200 0.30 -15.03 6.02
CA ALA A 200 0.17 -16.49 6.08
C ALA A 200 0.04 -17.11 4.68
N GLN A 201 -0.75 -16.50 3.79
CA GLN A 201 -0.88 -16.94 2.39
C GLN A 201 0.45 -16.84 1.64
N SER A 202 1.19 -15.73 1.80
CA SER A 202 2.51 -15.55 1.18
C SER A 202 3.50 -16.66 1.58
N LYS A 203 3.55 -17.00 2.88
CA LYS A 203 4.38 -18.12 3.37
C LYS A 203 3.92 -19.48 2.82
N GLY A 204 2.62 -19.65 2.58
CA GLY A 204 2.08 -20.84 1.93
C GLY A 204 2.58 -20.97 0.49
N LEU A 205 2.51 -19.89 -0.27
CA LEU A 205 2.99 -19.82 -1.65
C LEU A 205 4.50 -20.04 -1.75
N GLU A 206 5.30 -19.50 -0.83
CA GLU A 206 6.74 -19.76 -0.75
C GLU A 206 7.04 -21.26 -0.61
N ARG A 207 6.31 -21.97 0.26
CA ARG A 207 6.49 -23.42 0.44
C ARG A 207 6.07 -24.22 -0.79
N GLU A 208 4.99 -23.82 -1.46
CA GLU A 208 4.61 -24.45 -2.72
C GLU A 208 5.66 -24.20 -3.79
N TYR A 209 6.20 -22.98 -3.88
CA TYR A 209 7.28 -22.66 -4.80
C TYR A 209 8.52 -23.53 -4.56
N ASP A 210 8.98 -23.65 -3.31
CA ASP A 210 10.13 -24.51 -2.94
C ASP A 210 9.87 -25.98 -3.30
N ARG A 211 8.64 -26.46 -3.05
CA ARG A 211 8.22 -27.80 -3.42
C ARG A 211 8.27 -28.01 -4.93
N LEU A 212 7.68 -27.12 -5.72
CA LEU A 212 7.74 -27.19 -7.19
C LEU A 212 9.18 -27.15 -7.71
N LEU A 213 10.06 -26.37 -7.08
CA LEU A 213 11.48 -26.33 -7.42
C LEU A 213 12.13 -27.71 -7.21
N SER A 214 11.85 -28.34 -6.06
CA SER A 214 12.36 -29.67 -5.74
C SER A 214 11.84 -30.77 -6.68
N GLU A 215 10.56 -30.68 -7.06
CA GLU A 215 9.94 -31.60 -8.03
C GLU A 215 10.54 -31.40 -9.43
N HIS A 216 10.77 -30.15 -9.84
CA HIS A 216 11.45 -29.82 -11.09
C HIS A 216 12.89 -30.37 -11.12
N ASP A 217 13.66 -30.22 -10.04
CA ASP A 217 15.02 -30.75 -9.94
C ASP A 217 15.06 -32.29 -9.89
N ALA A 218 14.03 -32.93 -9.33
CA ALA A 218 13.86 -34.38 -9.39
C ALA A 218 13.57 -34.84 -10.83
N LEU A 219 12.57 -34.23 -11.49
CA LEU A 219 12.21 -34.54 -12.88
C LEU A 219 13.39 -34.31 -13.84
N ARG A 220 14.18 -33.26 -13.63
CA ARG A 220 15.38 -32.99 -14.44
C ARG A 220 16.43 -34.10 -14.28
N ARG A 221 16.62 -34.62 -13.06
CA ARG A 221 17.53 -35.75 -12.80
C ARG A 221 17.02 -37.03 -13.44
N ASP A 222 15.73 -37.34 -13.27
CA ASP A 222 15.09 -38.51 -13.87
C ASP A 222 15.17 -38.47 -15.40
N HIS A 223 14.93 -37.30 -15.99
CA HIS A 223 15.03 -37.11 -17.44
C HIS A 223 16.48 -37.26 -17.92
N ALA A 224 17.47 -36.77 -17.19
CA ALA A 224 18.89 -36.94 -17.52
C ALA A 224 19.34 -38.41 -17.42
N GLN A 225 18.78 -39.17 -16.46
CA GLN A 225 19.00 -40.61 -16.33
C GLN A 225 18.33 -41.38 -17.47
N ALA A 226 17.08 -41.04 -17.81
CA ALA A 226 16.31 -41.67 -18.88
C ALA A 226 16.92 -41.44 -20.27
N THR A 227 17.57 -40.29 -20.51
CA THR A 227 18.27 -40.01 -21.78
C THR A 227 19.77 -40.37 -21.74
N GLY A 228 20.25 -41.02 -20.68
CA GLY A 228 21.64 -41.48 -20.56
C GLY A 228 22.67 -40.33 -20.61
N GLY A 229 22.32 -39.14 -20.14
CA GLY A 229 23.18 -37.96 -20.20
C GLY A 229 23.29 -37.30 -21.58
N ARG A 230 22.60 -37.80 -22.61
CA ARG A 230 22.40 -37.05 -23.86
C ARG A 230 21.31 -36.02 -23.64
N LEU A 231 21.71 -34.82 -23.20
CA LEU A 231 20.91 -33.63 -23.46
C LEU A 231 20.64 -33.57 -24.97
N PRO A 232 19.41 -33.27 -25.43
CA PRO A 232 19.19 -33.00 -26.84
C PRO A 232 20.08 -31.83 -27.22
N ALA A 233 21.11 -32.12 -28.03
CA ALA A 233 21.89 -31.10 -28.68
C ALA A 233 20.90 -30.21 -29.43
N GLY A 234 20.68 -29.00 -28.91
CA GLY A 234 19.93 -27.97 -29.58
C GLY A 234 20.47 -27.87 -31.00
N GLY A 235 19.58 -27.99 -31.98
CA GLY A 235 19.90 -28.03 -33.40
C GLY A 235 20.71 -26.82 -33.83
N GLY A 236 22.03 -26.99 -33.90
CA GLY A 236 22.97 -26.12 -34.61
C GLY A 236 23.35 -26.76 -35.93
N GLY A 237 22.36 -27.02 -36.79
CA GLY A 237 22.57 -27.58 -38.12
C GLY A 237 22.81 -26.47 -39.15
N SER A 238 24.09 -26.28 -39.48
CA SER A 238 24.66 -25.91 -40.78
C SER A 238 23.88 -25.02 -41.76
N LYS A 239 24.55 -23.93 -42.19
CA LYS A 239 24.99 -23.76 -43.59
C LYS A 239 26.06 -22.66 -43.70
N LYS A 240 27.32 -23.08 -43.66
CA LYS A 240 28.34 -22.51 -44.54
C LYS A 240 28.20 -23.25 -45.86
N ALA A 241 27.89 -22.52 -46.92
CA ALA A 241 28.16 -22.93 -48.29
C ALA A 241 28.55 -21.64 -49.02
N GLU A 242 29.77 -21.68 -49.52
CA GLU A 242 30.45 -20.88 -50.57
C GLU A 242 29.80 -19.58 -51.07
#